data_AF-A0A3T0CU75-F1
#
_entry.id   AF-A0A3T0CU75-F1
#
_cell.length_a   1.000
_cell.length_b   1.000
_cell.length_c   1.000
_cell.angle_alpha   90.00
_cell.angle_beta   90.00
_cell.angle_gamma   90.00
#
_symmetry.space_group_name_H-M   'P 1'
#
loop_
_entity.id
_entity.type
_entity.pdbx_description
1 polymer ?
#
loop_
_entity_poly.entity_id
_entity_poly.type
_entity_poly.pdbx_seq_one_letter_code
_entity_poly.pdbx_strand_id
1 'polypeptide(L)'
;MEVLDRTFVERFQDYNRPENALDFGEEGRALIEGRGVEVMRTQGVNAINSPEYTSWIQDLKPDVIAVCGASILRNELLSIPTHGVLNLHGGLSQFYRGLFTTDWAIHNGVPEYIGATVHFVSEGVDDGDVVYQGRPEIAAEDNPNTLYEKVVRLGVQMMIRAIKDIEQSRCQRTRLESKGWLYLHDMFDVNAKRATWRQVRKGVISDYLSDKDARDRLVNESLINDFCKRSEEILT
;
A
#
# COMPACT_ATOMS: atom_id res chain seq x y z
N MET A 1 19.03 5.32 7.19
CA MET A 1 18.69 4.15 8.04
C MET A 1 17.77 3.31 7.18
N GLU A 2 18.13 2.07 6.87
CA GLU A 2 17.41 1.24 5.87
C GLU A 2 15.95 1.06 6.30
N VAL A 3 15.03 1.48 5.43
CA VAL A 3 13.56 1.42 5.64
C VAL A 3 13.03 -0.02 5.54
N LEU A 4 13.86 -0.95 5.05
CA LEU A 4 13.51 -2.35 4.82
C LEU A 4 14.28 -3.28 5.78
N ASP A 5 13.58 -4.26 6.35
CA ASP A 5 14.15 -5.30 7.21
C ASP A 5 15.25 -6.07 6.46
N ARG A 6 16.47 -6.07 7.00
CA ARG A 6 17.64 -6.74 6.41
C ARG A 6 17.41 -8.22 6.17
N THR A 7 16.73 -8.91 7.07
CA THR A 7 16.46 -10.35 6.93
C THR A 7 15.52 -10.62 5.75
N PHE A 8 14.56 -9.72 5.52
CA PHE A 8 13.67 -9.75 4.37
C PHE A 8 14.42 -9.45 3.06
N VAL A 9 15.30 -8.45 3.05
CA VAL A 9 16.09 -8.08 1.86
C VAL A 9 17.06 -9.21 1.46
N GLU A 10 17.77 -9.78 2.42
CA GLU A 10 18.71 -10.90 2.19
C GLU A 10 18.00 -12.14 1.62
N ARG A 11 16.80 -12.47 2.12
CA ARG A 11 16.00 -13.60 1.66
C ARG A 11 15.71 -13.56 0.15
N PHE A 12 15.58 -12.37 -0.43
CA PHE A 12 15.23 -12.16 -1.83
C PHE A 12 16.33 -11.49 -2.66
N GLN A 13 17.57 -11.45 -2.17
CA GLN A 13 18.68 -10.71 -2.77
C GLN A 13 18.91 -10.98 -4.28
N ASP A 14 18.69 -12.21 -4.74
CA ASP A 14 18.85 -12.59 -6.16
C ASP A 14 17.89 -11.83 -7.09
N TYR A 15 16.75 -11.39 -6.57
CA TYR A 15 15.71 -10.67 -7.28
C TYR A 15 15.74 -9.16 -7.04
N ASN A 16 16.61 -8.69 -6.15
CA ASN A 16 16.76 -7.28 -5.76
C ASN A 16 18.15 -6.73 -6.15
N ARG A 17 18.76 -7.30 -7.20
CA ARG A 17 20.00 -6.78 -7.80
C ARG A 17 19.82 -5.32 -8.25
N PRO A 18 20.89 -4.52 -8.38
CA PRO A 18 20.79 -3.09 -8.74
C PRO A 18 19.93 -2.79 -9.98
N GLU A 19 20.00 -3.65 -11.00
CA GLU A 19 19.20 -3.58 -12.22
C GLU A 19 17.68 -3.78 -12.03
N ASN A 20 17.27 -4.37 -10.90
CA ASN A 20 15.88 -4.62 -10.52
C ASN A 20 15.51 -3.90 -9.22
N ALA A 21 16.34 -2.97 -8.74
CA ALA A 21 16.21 -2.42 -7.41
C ALA A 21 14.94 -1.56 -7.28
N LEU A 22 14.28 -1.69 -6.14
CA LEU A 22 13.30 -0.73 -5.67
C LEU A 22 14.04 0.57 -5.32
N ASP A 23 13.71 1.68 -5.97
CA ASP A 23 14.41 2.96 -5.73
C ASP A 23 13.42 4.11 -5.55
N PHE A 24 13.15 4.45 -4.30
CA PHE A 24 12.34 5.63 -3.98
C PHE A 24 13.09 6.97 -4.21
N GLY A 25 14.32 6.96 -4.73
CA GLY A 25 15.16 8.13 -4.91
C GLY A 25 15.80 8.59 -3.61
N GLU A 26 16.45 9.75 -3.62
CA GLU A 26 17.12 10.31 -2.42
C GLU A 26 16.14 10.48 -1.25
N GLU A 27 14.90 10.89 -1.53
CA GLU A 27 13.84 11.10 -0.54
C GLU A 27 13.47 9.81 0.23
N GLY A 28 13.59 8.64 -0.40
CA GLY A 28 13.28 7.36 0.24
C GLY A 28 14.43 6.73 1.02
N ARG A 29 15.64 7.31 0.98
CA ARG A 29 16.84 6.72 1.63
C ARG A 29 16.93 7.00 3.13
N ALA A 30 16.24 8.03 3.59
CA ALA A 30 16.25 8.41 5.00
C ALA A 30 14.94 9.10 5.39
N LEU A 31 14.47 8.78 6.60
CA LEU A 31 13.47 9.60 7.26
C LEU A 31 14.12 10.93 7.63
N ILE A 32 13.65 12.02 7.01
CA ILE A 32 14.08 13.38 7.33
C ILE A 32 13.13 13.90 8.42
N GLU A 33 13.69 14.16 9.61
CA GLU A 33 12.91 14.71 10.72
C GLU A 33 12.56 16.18 10.42
N GLY A 34 11.28 16.44 10.14
CA GLY A 34 10.79 17.79 9.89
C GLY A 34 10.91 18.67 11.12
N ARG A 35 11.06 19.99 10.92
CA ARG A 35 11.09 20.95 12.02
C ARG A 35 9.77 20.87 12.80
N GLY A 36 9.84 20.57 14.09
CA GLY A 36 8.65 20.46 14.95
C GLY A 36 7.94 19.11 14.86
N VAL A 37 8.53 18.10 14.24
CA VAL A 37 8.02 16.73 14.23
C VAL A 37 8.71 15.93 15.34
N GLU A 38 7.94 15.44 16.30
CA GLU A 38 8.44 14.50 17.31
C GLU A 38 8.55 13.10 16.72
N VAL A 39 9.65 12.41 17.01
CA VAL A 39 9.93 11.07 16.47
C VAL A 39 10.16 10.08 17.59
N MET A 40 9.24 9.12 17.72
CA MET A 40 9.35 7.98 18.64
C MET A 40 9.67 6.70 17.85
N ARG A 41 10.67 5.94 18.30
CA ARG A 41 11.11 4.69 17.65
C ARG A 41 10.78 3.51 18.55
N THR A 42 9.93 2.60 18.07
CA THR A 42 9.56 1.38 18.80
C THR A 42 10.69 0.36 18.79
N GLN A 43 10.88 -0.38 19.90
CA GLN A 43 11.85 -1.47 20.00
C GLN A 43 11.16 -2.83 20.17
N GLY A 44 11.37 -3.74 19.22
CA GLY A 44 10.80 -5.09 19.24
C GLY A 44 9.56 -5.29 18.36
N VAL A 45 9.10 -6.53 18.28
CA VAL A 45 7.97 -6.94 17.41
C VAL A 45 6.64 -6.56 18.05
N ASN A 46 5.74 -5.94 17.30
CA ASN A 46 4.43 -5.45 17.77
C ASN A 46 4.51 -4.45 18.93
N ALA A 47 5.70 -3.90 19.18
CA ALA A 47 5.98 -3.05 20.33
C ALA A 47 5.15 -1.77 20.33
N ILE A 48 4.69 -1.29 19.18
CA ILE A 48 3.79 -0.13 19.06
C ILE A 48 2.55 -0.20 19.97
N ASN A 49 2.11 -1.40 20.33
CA ASN A 49 0.96 -1.63 21.21
C ASN A 49 1.29 -1.60 22.71
N SER A 50 2.56 -1.38 23.09
CA SER A 50 2.96 -1.33 24.50
C SER A 50 2.44 -0.04 25.15
N PRO A 51 2.10 -0.07 26.47
CA PRO A 51 1.50 1.08 27.15
C PRO A 51 2.29 2.40 27.00
N GLU A 52 3.62 2.33 26.97
CA GLU A 52 4.50 3.49 26.76
C GLU A 52 4.18 4.24 25.45
N TYR A 53 4.10 3.51 24.32
CA TYR A 53 3.85 4.13 23.01
C TYR A 53 2.39 4.52 22.85
N THR A 54 1.47 3.70 23.37
CA THR A 54 0.04 4.03 23.35
C THR A 54 -0.24 5.31 24.13
N SER A 55 0.36 5.47 25.33
CA SER A 55 0.23 6.69 26.14
C SER A 55 0.82 7.90 25.42
N TRP A 56 2.01 7.74 24.82
CA TRP A 56 2.64 8.81 24.04
C TRP A 56 1.76 9.27 22.86
N ILE A 57 1.18 8.34 22.10
CA ILE A 57 0.26 8.66 21.00
C ILE A 57 -1.03 9.31 21.52
N GLN A 58 -1.54 8.86 22.66
CA GLN A 58 -2.73 9.43 23.28
C GLN A 58 -2.52 10.89 23.70
N ASP A 59 -1.35 11.21 24.27
CA ASP A 59 -1.00 12.56 24.72
C ASP A 59 -0.91 13.56 23.55
N LEU A 60 -0.57 13.09 22.35
CA LEU A 60 -0.55 13.91 21.12
C LEU A 60 -1.96 14.31 20.64
N LYS A 61 -3.01 13.60 21.07
CA LYS A 61 -4.42 13.83 20.68
C LYS A 61 -4.60 13.96 19.16
N PRO A 62 -4.17 12.98 18.36
CA PRO A 62 -4.21 13.09 16.91
C PRO A 62 -5.66 13.16 16.39
N ASP A 63 -5.89 13.97 15.37
CA ASP A 63 -7.15 13.94 14.61
C ASP A 63 -7.25 12.67 13.75
N VAL A 64 -6.12 12.22 13.20
CA VAL A 64 -5.99 11.03 12.35
C VAL A 64 -4.63 10.37 12.59
N ILE A 65 -4.59 9.04 12.52
CA ILE A 65 -3.32 8.29 12.43
C ILE A 65 -3.21 7.76 11.00
N ALA A 66 -2.08 7.99 10.34
CA ALA A 66 -1.80 7.44 9.01
C ALA A 66 -0.72 6.35 9.11
N VAL A 67 -1.03 5.17 8.58
CA VAL A 67 -0.17 3.99 8.60
C VAL A 67 0.30 3.67 7.18
N CYS A 68 1.62 3.57 7.02
CA CYS A 68 2.30 3.15 5.79
C CYS A 68 3.23 1.98 6.12
N GLY A 69 2.64 0.80 6.37
CA GLY A 69 3.34 -0.37 6.89
C GLY A 69 3.54 -0.30 8.41
N ALA A 70 2.83 -1.17 9.15
CA ALA A 70 2.99 -1.31 10.59
C ALA A 70 2.68 -2.73 11.06
N SER A 71 3.07 -3.03 12.30
CA SER A 71 2.51 -4.15 13.05
C SER A 71 0.99 -4.00 13.22
N ILE A 72 0.31 -5.11 13.53
CA ILE A 72 -1.12 -5.08 13.87
C ILE A 72 -1.34 -4.12 15.04
N LEU A 73 -2.22 -3.13 14.83
CA LEU A 73 -2.63 -2.18 15.86
C LEU A 73 -3.79 -2.75 16.66
N ARG A 74 -3.72 -2.68 17.99
CA ARG A 74 -4.79 -3.10 18.90
C ARG A 74 -5.85 -2.02 19.02
N ASN A 75 -7.05 -2.41 19.45
CA ASN A 75 -8.21 -1.54 19.64
C ASN A 75 -7.93 -0.27 20.45
N GLU A 76 -7.01 -0.33 21.42
CA GLU A 76 -6.60 0.82 22.21
C GLU A 76 -5.96 1.92 21.35
N LEU A 77 -5.14 1.59 20.36
CA LEU A 77 -4.58 2.56 19.41
C LEU A 77 -5.61 3.00 18.37
N LEU A 78 -6.43 2.06 17.89
CA LEU A 78 -7.43 2.34 16.87
C LEU A 78 -8.49 3.35 17.32
N SER A 79 -8.73 3.45 18.63
CA SER A 79 -9.71 4.36 19.23
C SER A 79 -9.19 5.75 19.59
N ILE A 80 -7.87 5.98 19.54
CA ILE A 80 -7.27 7.28 19.89
C ILE A 80 -7.67 8.40 18.93
N PRO A 81 -7.48 8.27 17.59
CA PRO A 81 -7.70 9.39 16.69
C PRO A 81 -9.18 9.71 16.49
N THR A 82 -9.51 11.00 16.47
CA THR A 82 -10.89 11.49 16.32
C THR A 82 -11.58 10.97 15.06
N HIS A 83 -10.84 10.88 13.95
CA HIS A 83 -11.35 10.42 12.65
C HIS A 83 -10.99 8.97 12.32
N GLY A 84 -10.25 8.28 13.20
CA GLY A 84 -9.79 6.91 12.99
C GLY A 84 -8.39 6.81 12.38
N VAL A 85 -8.03 5.58 12.03
CA VAL A 85 -6.71 5.23 11.48
C VAL A 85 -6.85 4.97 9.98
N LEU A 86 -6.10 5.69 9.16
CA LEU A 86 -5.95 5.44 7.73
C LEU A 86 -4.78 4.48 7.48
N ASN A 87 -4.94 3.56 6.54
CA ASN A 87 -3.89 2.67 6.06
C ASN A 87 -3.70 2.82 4.55
N LEU A 88 -2.44 2.83 4.11
CA LEU A 88 -2.05 2.66 2.72
C LEU A 88 -1.80 1.17 2.48
N HIS A 89 -2.70 0.53 1.74
CA HIS A 89 -2.56 -0.84 1.28
C HIS A 89 -2.11 -0.89 -0.19
N GLY A 90 -1.11 -1.71 -0.50
CA GLY A 90 -0.52 -1.85 -1.84
C GLY A 90 -1.31 -2.74 -2.81
N GLY A 91 -2.58 -3.01 -2.52
CA GLY A 91 -3.49 -3.78 -3.37
C GLY A 91 -4.85 -3.11 -3.50
N LEU A 92 -5.62 -3.56 -4.49
CA LEU A 92 -7.05 -3.26 -4.60
C LEU A 92 -7.81 -4.26 -3.70
N SER A 93 -8.35 -3.81 -2.57
CA SER A 93 -8.89 -4.70 -1.51
C SER A 93 -10.01 -5.65 -1.96
N GLN A 94 -10.71 -5.33 -3.04
CA GLN A 94 -11.71 -6.21 -3.67
C GLN A 94 -11.10 -7.39 -4.42
N PHE A 95 -9.82 -7.32 -4.78
CA PHE A 95 -9.08 -8.38 -5.47
C PHE A 95 -7.98 -9.00 -4.59
N TYR A 96 -7.19 -8.17 -3.93
CA TYR A 96 -6.01 -8.57 -3.16
C TYR A 96 -5.88 -7.78 -1.85
N ARG A 97 -5.83 -8.50 -0.73
CA ARG A 97 -5.60 -8.01 0.64
C ARG A 97 -4.35 -8.67 1.23
N GLY A 98 -3.76 -8.03 2.23
CA GLY A 98 -2.57 -8.49 2.94
C GLY A 98 -1.28 -8.09 2.25
N LEU A 99 -0.32 -8.99 2.16
CA LEU A 99 1.06 -8.69 1.80
C LEU A 99 1.41 -9.11 0.37
N PHE A 100 2.44 -8.49 -0.20
CA PHE A 100 3.01 -8.84 -1.52
C PHE A 100 2.01 -8.80 -2.68
N THR A 101 0.98 -7.97 -2.58
CA THR A 101 -0.14 -7.92 -3.54
C THR A 101 0.30 -7.60 -4.96
N THR A 102 1.30 -6.72 -5.14
CA THR A 102 1.92 -6.46 -6.45
C THR A 102 2.58 -7.71 -7.03
N ASP A 103 3.39 -8.42 -6.23
CA ASP A 103 4.01 -9.68 -6.66
C ASP A 103 2.97 -10.77 -6.95
N TRP A 104 1.90 -10.87 -6.16
CA TRP A 104 0.83 -11.85 -6.36
C TRP A 104 0.02 -11.62 -7.63
N ALA A 105 -0.23 -10.37 -8.00
CA ALA A 105 -0.89 -10.04 -9.25
C ALA A 105 -0.04 -10.49 -10.46
N ILE A 106 1.27 -10.21 -10.43
CA ILE A 106 2.20 -10.70 -11.46
C ILE A 106 2.29 -12.24 -11.43
N HIS A 107 2.40 -12.84 -10.24
CA HIS A 107 2.44 -14.29 -10.06
C HIS A 107 1.23 -15.00 -10.70
N ASN A 108 0.04 -14.43 -10.51
CA ASN A 108 -1.23 -15.00 -10.96
C ASN A 108 -1.56 -14.65 -12.42
N GLY A 109 -0.73 -13.86 -13.11
CA GLY A 109 -0.99 -13.50 -14.51
C GLY A 109 -2.01 -12.39 -14.69
N VAL A 110 -2.30 -11.61 -13.64
CA VAL A 110 -3.32 -10.56 -13.63
C VAL A 110 -2.76 -9.17 -13.26
N PRO A 111 -1.82 -8.59 -14.05
CA PRO A 111 -1.27 -7.25 -13.77
C PRO A 111 -2.34 -6.15 -13.67
N GLU A 112 -3.52 -6.34 -14.26
CA GLU A 112 -4.65 -5.41 -14.16
C GLU A 112 -5.14 -5.22 -12.71
N TYR A 113 -4.90 -6.18 -11.81
CA TYR A 113 -5.30 -6.09 -10.40
C TYR A 113 -4.28 -5.34 -9.53
N ILE A 114 -3.17 -4.85 -10.12
CA ILE A 114 -2.20 -4.00 -9.43
C ILE A 114 -2.81 -2.61 -9.21
N GLY A 115 -2.78 -2.16 -7.96
CA GLY A 115 -3.25 -0.85 -7.53
C GLY A 115 -3.02 -0.65 -6.05
N ALA A 116 -3.45 0.49 -5.52
CA ALA A 116 -3.39 0.81 -4.11
C ALA A 116 -4.78 1.18 -3.58
N THR A 117 -5.00 0.94 -2.29
CA THR A 117 -6.20 1.32 -1.55
C THR A 117 -5.80 2.14 -0.33
N VAL A 118 -6.36 3.32 -0.17
CA VAL A 118 -6.36 4.05 1.11
C VAL A 118 -7.71 3.82 1.77
N HIS A 119 -7.69 3.23 2.97
CA HIS A 119 -8.90 2.86 3.69
C HIS A 119 -8.75 3.12 5.19
N PHE A 120 -9.87 3.18 5.91
CA PHE A 120 -9.86 3.15 7.36
C PHE A 120 -9.54 1.73 7.86
N VAL A 121 -8.74 1.62 8.91
CA VAL A 121 -8.45 0.34 9.56
C VAL A 121 -9.71 -0.17 10.27
N SER A 122 -10.00 -1.45 10.05
CA SER A 122 -11.06 -2.24 10.67
C SER A 122 -10.45 -3.36 11.52
N GLU A 123 -11.28 -4.20 12.14
CA GLU A 123 -10.80 -5.42 12.83
C GLU A 123 -10.19 -6.46 11.87
N GLY A 124 -10.54 -6.40 10.58
CA GLY A 124 -10.02 -7.29 9.55
C GLY A 124 -8.76 -6.77 8.86
N VAL A 125 -8.20 -7.58 7.96
CA VAL A 125 -7.00 -7.20 7.18
C VAL A 125 -7.43 -6.55 5.87
N ASP A 126 -7.05 -5.28 5.70
CA ASP A 126 -7.28 -4.46 4.50
C ASP A 126 -8.72 -4.49 3.98
N ASP A 127 -9.71 -4.50 4.89
CA ASP A 127 -11.13 -4.68 4.56
C ASP A 127 -12.07 -3.61 5.13
N GLY A 128 -11.52 -2.52 5.65
CA GLY A 128 -12.30 -1.39 6.14
C GLY A 128 -12.82 -0.48 5.03
N ASP A 129 -13.51 0.58 5.43
CA ASP A 129 -14.13 1.52 4.49
C ASP A 129 -13.07 2.23 3.66
N VAL A 130 -13.25 2.17 2.34
CA VAL A 130 -12.30 2.68 1.35
C VAL A 130 -12.53 4.18 1.14
N VAL A 131 -11.44 4.94 1.21
CA VAL A 131 -11.41 6.37 0.91
C VAL A 131 -11.08 6.60 -0.56
N TYR A 132 -9.99 5.99 -1.03
CA TYR A 132 -9.52 6.11 -2.41
C TYR A 132 -8.95 4.79 -2.92
N GLN A 133 -9.15 4.51 -4.20
CA GLN A 133 -8.40 3.50 -4.94
C GLN A 133 -7.81 4.10 -6.21
N GLY A 134 -6.69 3.54 -6.63
CA GLY A 134 -6.06 3.94 -7.87
C GLY A 134 -5.13 2.86 -8.39
N ARG A 135 -4.75 3.00 -9.65
CA ARG A 135 -3.83 2.09 -10.32
C ARG A 135 -2.64 2.86 -10.90
N PRO A 136 -1.42 2.32 -10.80
CA PRO A 136 -0.27 2.93 -11.43
C PRO A 136 -0.27 2.69 -12.94
N GLU A 137 0.44 3.53 -13.68
CA GLU A 137 0.77 3.25 -15.07
C GLU A 137 1.77 2.08 -15.13
N ILE A 138 1.43 1.05 -15.90
CA ILE A 138 2.25 -0.15 -16.10
C ILE A 138 2.91 -0.04 -17.48
N ALA A 139 4.23 -0.07 -17.51
CA ALA A 139 5.06 -0.01 -18.72
C ALA A 139 5.65 -1.40 -19.06
N ALA A 140 6.13 -1.58 -20.29
CA ALA A 140 6.59 -2.90 -20.76
C ALA A 140 7.87 -3.37 -20.05
N GLU A 141 8.70 -2.43 -19.64
CA GLU A 141 9.96 -2.60 -18.93
C GLU A 141 9.81 -2.76 -17.40
N ASP A 142 8.58 -2.63 -16.89
CA ASP A 142 8.34 -2.77 -15.47
C ASP A 142 8.64 -4.19 -14.97
N ASN A 143 8.94 -4.27 -13.67
CA ASN A 143 9.08 -5.51 -12.94
C ASN A 143 8.35 -5.38 -11.58
N PRO A 144 8.25 -6.46 -10.77
CA PRO A 144 7.52 -6.40 -9.51
C PRO A 144 7.98 -5.28 -8.56
N ASN A 145 9.28 -4.96 -8.57
CA ASN A 145 9.85 -3.95 -7.68
C ASN A 145 9.54 -2.53 -8.18
N THR A 146 9.69 -2.25 -9.48
CA THR A 146 9.34 -0.92 -10.04
C THR A 146 7.83 -0.67 -9.95
N LEU A 147 7.01 -1.71 -10.14
CA LEU A 147 5.56 -1.62 -9.95
C LEU A 147 5.20 -1.34 -8.50
N TYR A 148 5.84 -2.00 -7.55
CA TYR A 148 5.61 -1.74 -6.13
C TYR A 148 5.99 -0.29 -5.77
N GLU A 149 7.08 0.24 -6.32
CA GLU A 149 7.43 1.65 -6.17
C GLU A 149 6.30 2.58 -6.62
N LYS A 150 5.79 2.37 -7.84
CA LYS A 150 4.70 3.16 -8.42
C LYS A 150 3.42 3.07 -7.58
N VAL A 151 3.10 1.88 -7.08
CA VAL A 151 1.96 1.63 -6.18
C VAL A 151 2.10 2.45 -4.89
N VAL A 152 3.28 2.41 -4.25
CA VAL A 152 3.53 3.16 -3.02
C VAL A 152 3.46 4.68 -3.27
N ARG A 153 4.08 5.18 -4.36
CA ARG A 153 4.00 6.60 -4.72
C ARG A 153 2.56 7.08 -4.92
N LEU A 154 1.76 6.31 -5.65
CA LEU A 154 0.33 6.57 -5.81
C LEU A 154 -0.42 6.54 -4.48
N GLY A 155 -0.16 5.52 -3.65
CA GLY A 155 -0.73 5.41 -2.31
C GLY A 155 -0.44 6.60 -1.41
N VAL A 156 0.78 7.14 -1.45
CA VAL A 156 1.17 8.33 -0.69
C VAL A 156 0.40 9.56 -1.16
N GLN A 157 0.23 9.74 -2.48
CA GLN A 157 -0.58 10.84 -3.02
C GLN A 157 -2.03 10.75 -2.55
N MET A 158 -2.61 9.54 -2.58
CA MET A 158 -3.95 9.27 -2.07
C MET A 158 -4.07 9.55 -0.56
N MET A 159 -3.07 9.15 0.23
CA MET A 159 -3.04 9.38 1.68
C MET A 159 -3.00 10.87 2.01
N ILE A 160 -2.14 11.63 1.34
CA ILE A 160 -2.07 13.09 1.50
C ILE A 160 -3.42 13.72 1.17
N ARG A 161 -4.08 13.24 0.10
CA ARG A 161 -5.39 13.77 -0.28
C ARG A 161 -6.47 13.40 0.74
N ALA A 162 -6.50 12.16 1.22
CA ALA A 162 -7.44 11.72 2.25
C ALA A 162 -7.33 12.58 3.52
N ILE A 163 -6.11 12.86 3.99
CA ILE A 163 -5.89 13.72 5.17
C ILE A 163 -6.42 15.14 4.92
N LYS A 164 -6.16 15.74 3.76
CA LYS A 164 -6.71 17.06 3.39
C LYS A 164 -8.24 17.06 3.31
N ASP A 165 -8.84 15.97 2.83
CA ASP A 165 -10.28 15.86 2.74
C ASP A 165 -10.93 15.67 4.13
N ILE A 166 -10.25 15.01 5.07
CA ILE A 166 -10.66 14.95 6.48
C ILE A 166 -10.60 16.34 7.11
N GLU A 167 -9.48 17.06 6.97
CA GLU A 167 -9.31 18.43 7.46
C GLU A 167 -10.42 19.36 6.96
N GLN A 168 -10.82 19.20 5.69
CA GLN A 168 -11.86 20.00 5.04
C GLN A 168 -13.27 19.44 5.22
N SER A 169 -13.47 18.43 6.08
CA SER A 169 -14.77 17.81 6.36
C SER A 169 -15.51 17.30 5.11
N ARG A 170 -14.77 16.84 4.10
CA ARG A 170 -15.30 16.32 2.82
C ARG A 170 -14.81 14.91 2.47
N CYS A 171 -14.10 14.24 3.38
CA CYS A 171 -13.69 12.86 3.20
C CYS A 171 -14.91 11.97 2.98
N GLN A 172 -14.92 11.27 1.85
CA GLN A 172 -15.90 10.23 1.58
C GLN A 172 -15.28 8.88 1.87
N ARG A 173 -16.06 7.98 2.49
CA ARG A 173 -15.68 6.59 2.69
C ARG A 173 -16.80 5.70 2.19
N THR A 174 -16.42 4.61 1.56
CA THR A 174 -17.34 3.68 0.93
C THR A 174 -17.02 2.28 1.44
N ARG A 175 -18.05 1.58 1.90
CA ARG A 175 -17.90 0.22 2.41
C ARG A 175 -17.36 -0.70 1.32
N LEU A 176 -16.38 -1.54 1.69
CA LEU A 176 -15.91 -2.60 0.82
C LEU A 176 -16.95 -3.74 0.79
N GLU A 177 -17.68 -3.85 -0.32
CA GLU A 177 -18.75 -4.85 -0.47
C GLU A 177 -18.23 -6.26 -0.75
N SER A 178 -17.11 -6.37 -1.46
CA SER A 178 -16.47 -7.66 -1.81
C SER A 178 -15.03 -7.68 -1.33
N LYS A 179 -14.64 -8.76 -0.65
CA LYS A 179 -13.28 -8.95 -0.14
C LYS A 179 -12.50 -9.87 -1.07
N GLY A 180 -11.35 -9.40 -1.53
CA GLY A 180 -10.43 -10.17 -2.35
C GLY A 180 -9.67 -11.24 -1.56
N TRP A 181 -8.79 -11.93 -2.28
CA TRP A 181 -7.89 -12.93 -1.71
C TRP A 181 -7.00 -12.31 -0.64
N LEU A 182 -6.86 -13.01 0.49
CA LEU A 182 -6.02 -12.59 1.59
C LEU A 182 -4.69 -13.35 1.54
N TYR A 183 -3.59 -12.62 1.37
CA TYR A 183 -2.25 -13.17 1.37
C TYR A 183 -1.49 -12.75 2.61
N LEU A 184 -1.06 -13.73 3.41
CA LEU A 184 -0.34 -13.51 4.66
C LEU A 184 1.16 -13.74 4.46
N HIS A 185 1.95 -13.27 5.44
CA HIS A 185 3.41 -13.28 5.39
C HIS A 185 4.00 -14.65 4.98
N ASP A 186 3.53 -15.72 5.61
CA ASP A 186 4.09 -17.07 5.40
C ASP A 186 3.70 -17.70 4.06
N MET A 187 2.78 -17.07 3.31
CA MET A 187 2.38 -17.54 1.98
C MET A 187 3.37 -17.12 0.88
N PHE A 188 4.20 -16.11 1.12
CA PHE A 188 5.13 -15.60 0.12
C PHE A 188 6.57 -16.01 0.44
N ASP A 189 6.98 -17.13 -0.16
CA ASP A 189 8.31 -17.70 -0.01
C ASP A 189 9.20 -17.46 -1.24
N VAL A 190 10.42 -18.03 -1.22
CA VAL A 190 11.36 -17.95 -2.34
C VAL A 190 10.80 -18.61 -3.60
N ASN A 191 9.94 -19.63 -3.46
CA ASN A 191 9.32 -20.28 -4.61
C ASN A 191 8.24 -19.39 -5.24
N ALA A 192 7.43 -18.72 -4.42
CA ALA A 192 6.48 -17.71 -4.88
C ALA A 192 7.21 -16.59 -5.62
N LYS A 193 8.26 -15.99 -5.02
CA LYS A 193 9.08 -14.96 -5.70
C LYS A 193 9.68 -15.50 -7.01
N ARG A 194 10.24 -16.71 -7.02
CA ARG A 194 10.76 -17.35 -8.24
C ARG A 194 9.69 -17.51 -9.32
N ALA A 195 8.47 -17.90 -8.93
CA ALA A 195 7.35 -18.05 -9.83
C ALA A 195 6.88 -16.69 -10.39
N THR A 196 6.85 -15.64 -9.56
CA THR A 196 6.60 -14.26 -10.02
C THR A 196 7.59 -13.85 -11.12
N TRP A 197 8.90 -14.02 -10.89
CA TRP A 197 9.91 -13.69 -11.89
C TRP A 197 9.91 -14.62 -13.12
N ARG A 198 9.36 -15.84 -12.98
CA ARG A 198 9.09 -16.69 -14.15
C ARG A 198 7.97 -16.11 -15.00
N GLN A 199 6.93 -15.53 -14.42
CA GLN A 199 5.86 -14.86 -15.18
C GLN A 199 6.38 -13.62 -15.91
N VAL A 200 7.24 -12.82 -15.27
CA VAL A 200 7.92 -11.69 -15.93
C VAL A 200 8.67 -12.16 -17.18
N ARG A 201 9.49 -13.22 -17.05
CA ARG A 201 10.22 -13.80 -18.19
C ARG A 201 9.33 -14.40 -19.27
N LYS A 202 8.11 -14.81 -18.93
CA LYS A 202 7.11 -15.27 -19.91
C LYS A 202 6.42 -14.12 -20.65
N GLY A 203 6.69 -12.87 -20.28
CA GLY A 203 6.09 -11.69 -20.90
C GLY A 203 4.71 -11.35 -20.36
N VAL A 204 4.39 -11.70 -19.11
CA VAL A 204 3.07 -11.42 -18.50
C VAL A 204 2.65 -9.94 -18.58
N ILE A 205 3.62 -9.01 -18.49
CA ILE A 205 3.35 -7.58 -18.60
C ILE A 205 3.05 -7.22 -20.05
N SER A 206 3.86 -7.69 -21.01
CA SER A 206 3.61 -7.48 -22.43
C SER A 206 2.28 -8.09 -22.90
N ASP A 207 1.92 -9.27 -22.37
CA ASP A 207 0.63 -9.92 -22.59
C ASP A 207 -0.53 -9.05 -22.10
N TYR A 208 -0.45 -8.56 -20.86
CA TYR A 208 -1.42 -7.59 -20.34
C TYR A 208 -1.51 -6.33 -21.19
N LEU A 209 -0.38 -5.76 -21.60
CA LEU A 209 -0.36 -4.54 -22.42
C LEU A 209 -0.97 -4.75 -23.81
N SER A 210 -0.96 -5.97 -24.34
CA SER A 210 -1.53 -6.27 -25.66
C SER A 210 -3.07 -6.18 -25.71
N ASP A 211 -3.73 -6.28 -24.55
CA ASP A 211 -5.20 -6.16 -24.40
C ASP A 211 -5.57 -5.29 -23.19
N LYS A 212 -4.76 -4.24 -22.93
CA LYS A 212 -4.85 -3.41 -21.72
C LYS A 212 -6.25 -2.82 -21.52
N ASP A 213 -6.83 -2.23 -22.56
CA ASP A 213 -8.11 -1.52 -22.46
C ASP A 213 -9.26 -2.46 -22.06
N ALA A 214 -9.27 -3.70 -22.57
CA ALA A 214 -10.30 -4.67 -22.23
C ALA A 214 -10.14 -5.18 -20.78
N ARG A 215 -8.91 -5.52 -20.39
CA ARG A 215 -8.59 -5.99 -19.03
C ARG A 215 -8.84 -4.91 -17.98
N ASP A 216 -8.48 -3.67 -18.30
CA ASP A 216 -8.64 -2.52 -17.41
C ASP A 216 -10.09 -2.12 -17.20
N ARG A 217 -10.94 -2.26 -18.22
CA ARG A 217 -12.36 -1.87 -18.14
C ARG A 217 -13.05 -2.50 -16.93
N LEU A 218 -12.87 -3.81 -16.76
CA LEU A 218 -13.50 -4.57 -15.67
C LEU A 218 -13.04 -4.08 -14.29
N VAL A 219 -11.76 -3.72 -14.18
CA VAL A 219 -11.19 -3.24 -12.92
C VAL A 219 -11.64 -1.81 -12.64
N ASN A 220 -11.54 -0.94 -13.64
CA ASN A 220 -11.82 0.50 -13.52
C ASN A 220 -13.29 0.79 -13.21
N GLU A 221 -14.22 -0.06 -13.68
CA GLU A 221 -15.65 0.02 -13.33
C GLU A 221 -15.91 -0.39 -11.86
N SER A 222 -14.99 -1.13 -11.24
CA SER A 222 -15.10 -1.58 -9.84
C SER A 222 -14.33 -0.72 -8.84
N LEU A 223 -13.56 0.28 -9.30
CA LEU A 223 -12.75 1.12 -8.42
C LEU A 223 -13.65 1.98 -7.52
N ILE A 224 -13.39 1.92 -6.23
CA ILE A 224 -14.09 2.72 -5.24
C ILE A 224 -13.39 4.07 -5.11
N ASN A 225 -14.13 5.16 -5.33
CA ASN A 225 -13.61 6.53 -5.30
C ASN A 225 -12.32 6.65 -6.13
N ASP A 226 -12.41 6.37 -7.43
CA ASP A 226 -11.27 6.38 -8.36
C ASP A 226 -10.47 7.70 -8.27
N PHE A 227 -9.28 7.60 -7.69
CA PHE A 227 -8.41 8.74 -7.42
C PHE A 227 -7.89 9.39 -8.69
N CYS A 228 -7.66 8.58 -9.73
CA CYS A 228 -7.12 9.06 -11.00
C CYS A 228 -8.14 9.91 -11.76
N LYS A 229 -9.44 9.60 -11.65
CA LYS A 229 -10.51 10.43 -12.26
C LYS A 229 -10.80 11.70 -11.45
N ARG A 230 -10.75 11.61 -10.12
CA ARG A 230 -11.08 12.75 -9.23
C ARG A 230 -9.98 13.81 -9.12
N SER A 231 -8.74 13.48 -9.46
CA SER A 231 -7.64 14.45 -9.48
C SER A 231 -7.77 15.45 -10.64
N GLU A 232 -8.39 15.04 -11.76
CA GLU A 232 -8.65 15.90 -12.92
C GLU A 232 -9.79 16.90 -12.67
N GLU A 233 -10.83 16.51 -11.94
CA GLU A 233 -12.02 17.34 -11.66
C GLU A 233 -11.77 18.56 -10.76
N ILE A 234 -10.58 18.69 -10.15
CA ILE A 234 -10.27 19.71 -9.12
C ILE A 234 -9.17 20.68 -9.58
N LEU A 235 -8.61 20.46 -10.78
CA LEU A 235 -7.72 21.42 -11.45
C LEU A 235 -8.48 22.35 -12.42
N THR A 236 -9.81 22.23 -12.50
CA THR A 236 -10.74 23.12 -13.22
C THR A 236 -11.59 23.92 -12.25
#